data_AF-A0A9P3PQQ3-F1
#
_entry.id   AF-A0A9P3PQQ3-F1
#
_cell.length_a   1.000
_cell.length_b   1.000
_cell.length_c   1.000
_cell.angle_alpha   90.00
_cell.angle_beta   90.00
_cell.angle_gamma   90.00
#
_symmetry.space_group_name_H-M   'P 1'
#
loop_
_entity.id
_entity.type
_entity.pdbx_description
1 polymer ?
#
loop_
_entity_poly.entity_id
_entity_poly.type
_entity_poly.pdbx_seq_one_letter_code
_entity_poly.pdbx_strand_id
1 'polypeptide(L)'
;MSSYSSASKLRLRRGEMRIYVTLLLALLTSHAVMGVELDKCLQAVRNGTWGQVGGFGNDGHPVANISTAKAITYELCIKACGKGPEPFQWTTFSQQFSAWLLPWLALVSQLPFGSNDKLDNLLSMFLTVGSPTLATYSLALTVLNGRWIARRFSSYTYPNTNLAVQILSSLQQSPLKITTDSSLLASLVVLPENDAWWKELVVGLDYTHTWSISAVSSIAWVVIAYVFTVIDSFTRDITQSINVNGEGVGSLWIWLVAIVIGWLQISPKCDARRVTQAVERANNMAYVATPTDGPVLASALSRQRAISPVQGDEDPLRHDETCTVPIYNYARFLPWVQAVEEVSEAFRAASGRAHLHLPVNSDMDWAQEDRYVTGLHHRNRSGNRTQVENYCVPLGDTSLKRRSPWGPDVLSRVVIASAIALGLQWGTTGAAMIIVWFTPTTGLGCRSGAYILYGAASTVCLDATLAVQLSFTSRGDNPSRNLQALCMVKVCTAPLDRLSSLRKDPRNIERRLDYPLVPVSIRQLFQSMLL
;
A
#
# COMPACT_ATOMS: atom_id res chain seq x y z
N MET A 1 -24.21 -37.01 -5.39
CA MET A 1 -24.61 -36.58 -6.75
C MET A 1 -24.10 -35.15 -7.09
N SER A 2 -22.85 -34.81 -6.72
CA SER A 2 -22.32 -33.41 -6.74
C SER A 2 -20.98 -33.26 -7.49
N SER A 3 -20.64 -34.17 -8.40
CA SER A 3 -19.32 -34.17 -9.07
C SER A 3 -19.28 -33.47 -10.43
N TYR A 4 -20.42 -33.04 -10.99
CA TYR A 4 -20.49 -32.51 -12.35
C TYR A 4 -20.45 -30.97 -12.47
N SER A 5 -20.63 -30.22 -11.37
CA SER A 5 -20.81 -28.75 -11.43
C SER A 5 -19.51 -27.92 -11.32
N SER A 6 -18.46 -28.46 -10.69
CA SER A 6 -17.19 -27.71 -10.51
C SER A 6 -16.36 -27.61 -11.81
N ALA A 7 -16.41 -28.63 -12.67
CA ALA A 7 -15.69 -28.65 -13.94
C ALA A 7 -16.29 -27.70 -15.00
N SER A 8 -17.58 -27.37 -14.91
CA SER A 8 -18.27 -26.48 -15.86
C SER A 8 -18.03 -25.00 -15.56
N LYS A 9 -18.02 -24.58 -14.28
CA LYS A 9 -17.69 -23.19 -13.90
C LYS A 9 -16.23 -22.83 -14.17
N LEU A 10 -15.28 -23.77 -13.98
CA LEU A 10 -13.87 -23.57 -14.34
C LEU A 10 -13.67 -23.52 -15.87
N ARG A 11 -14.47 -24.27 -16.65
CA ARG A 11 -14.49 -24.18 -18.12
C ARG A 11 -15.07 -22.86 -18.61
N LEU A 12 -16.10 -22.31 -17.95
CA LEU A 12 -16.69 -21.02 -18.33
C LEU A 12 -15.72 -19.85 -18.11
N ARG A 13 -15.07 -19.74 -16.93
CA ARG A 13 -14.06 -18.69 -16.68
C ARG A 13 -12.80 -18.84 -17.55
N ARG A 14 -12.38 -20.07 -17.84
CA ARG A 14 -11.29 -20.34 -18.78
C ARG A 14 -11.69 -20.04 -20.23
N GLY A 15 -12.98 -20.18 -20.56
CA GLY A 15 -13.56 -19.84 -21.87
C GLY A 15 -13.62 -18.34 -22.10
N GLU A 16 -14.14 -17.56 -21.15
CA GLU A 16 -14.20 -16.11 -21.26
C GLU A 16 -12.81 -15.47 -21.27
N MET A 17 -11.88 -15.93 -20.41
CA MET A 17 -10.50 -15.47 -20.45
C MET A 17 -9.79 -15.87 -21.75
N ARG A 18 -10.09 -17.06 -22.31
CA ARG A 18 -9.62 -17.44 -23.65
C ARG A 18 -10.21 -16.54 -24.72
N ILE A 19 -11.47 -16.13 -24.62
CA ILE A 19 -12.12 -15.21 -25.57
C ILE A 19 -11.50 -13.82 -25.47
N TYR A 20 -11.25 -13.27 -24.27
CA TYR A 20 -10.57 -12.00 -24.11
C TYR A 20 -9.11 -12.05 -24.56
N VAL A 21 -8.37 -13.12 -24.26
CA VAL A 21 -6.98 -13.29 -24.70
C VAL A 21 -6.91 -13.54 -26.20
N THR A 22 -7.86 -14.28 -26.79
CA THR A 22 -7.93 -14.47 -28.25
C THR A 22 -8.44 -13.23 -28.97
N LEU A 23 -9.35 -12.43 -28.40
CA LEU A 23 -9.72 -11.12 -28.93
C LEU A 23 -8.56 -10.14 -28.83
N LEU A 24 -7.82 -10.11 -27.71
CA LEU A 24 -6.63 -9.28 -27.55
C LEU A 24 -5.53 -9.71 -28.53
N LEU A 25 -5.28 -11.02 -28.68
CA LEU A 25 -4.36 -11.58 -29.66
C LEU A 25 -4.82 -11.37 -31.11
N ALA A 26 -6.13 -11.42 -31.39
CA ALA A 26 -6.70 -11.18 -32.72
C ALA A 26 -6.70 -9.68 -33.08
N LEU A 27 -6.87 -8.80 -32.09
CA LEU A 27 -6.64 -7.36 -32.23
C LEU A 27 -5.15 -7.05 -32.46
N LEU A 28 -4.24 -7.82 -31.86
CA LEU A 28 -2.80 -7.70 -32.08
C LEU A 28 -2.33 -8.24 -33.44
N THR A 29 -3.05 -9.18 -34.07
CA THR A 29 -2.64 -9.81 -35.36
C THR A 29 -3.25 -9.20 -36.61
N SER A 30 -4.14 -8.21 -36.49
CA SER A 30 -4.92 -7.67 -37.63
C SER A 30 -4.37 -6.35 -38.19
N HIS A 31 -3.06 -6.25 -38.46
CA HIS A 31 -2.53 -5.10 -39.22
C HIS A 31 -1.36 -5.51 -40.13
N ALA A 32 -1.66 -6.20 -41.24
CA ALA A 32 -0.78 -6.17 -42.41
C ALA A 32 -1.07 -4.88 -43.19
N VAL A 33 -0.66 -3.74 -42.62
CA VAL A 33 -0.78 -2.44 -43.30
C VAL A 33 0.48 -2.22 -44.11
N MET A 34 0.35 -1.68 -45.33
CA MET A 34 1.49 -1.20 -46.09
C MET A 34 2.21 -0.13 -45.27
N GLY A 35 3.36 -0.49 -44.72
CA GLY A 35 4.15 0.37 -43.85
C GLY A 35 4.82 1.48 -44.65
N VAL A 36 4.79 2.70 -44.12
CA VAL A 36 5.55 3.84 -44.66
C VAL A 36 6.90 3.90 -43.95
N GLU A 37 8.00 3.96 -44.70
CA GLU A 37 9.34 4.17 -44.13
C GLU A 37 9.57 5.67 -43.88
N LEU A 38 9.21 6.13 -42.67
CA LEU A 38 9.22 7.55 -42.32
C LEU A 38 10.59 8.20 -42.48
N ASP A 39 11.68 7.49 -42.17
CA ASP A 39 13.05 8.01 -42.30
C ASP A 39 13.39 8.38 -43.75
N LYS A 40 13.07 7.51 -44.71
CA LYS A 40 13.27 7.80 -46.14
C LYS A 40 12.41 8.96 -46.61
N CYS A 41 11.16 9.02 -46.15
CA CYS A 41 10.27 10.13 -46.45
C CYS A 41 10.81 11.47 -45.90
N LEU A 42 11.20 11.50 -44.62
CA LEU A 42 11.72 12.69 -43.95
C LEU A 42 13.01 13.16 -44.61
N GLN A 43 13.88 12.26 -45.06
CA GLN A 43 15.06 12.61 -45.86
C GLN A 43 14.67 13.26 -47.20
N ALA A 44 13.67 12.72 -47.90
CA ALA A 44 13.18 13.31 -49.15
C ALA A 44 12.65 14.73 -48.91
N VAL A 45 11.86 14.94 -47.85
CA VAL A 45 11.36 16.27 -47.46
C VAL A 45 12.52 17.23 -47.14
N ARG A 46 13.52 16.80 -46.36
CA ARG A 46 14.71 17.62 -46.04
C ARG A 46 15.53 17.98 -47.27
N ASN A 47 15.60 17.10 -48.26
CA ASN A 47 16.26 17.33 -49.54
C ASN A 47 15.44 18.25 -50.47
N GLY A 48 14.25 18.70 -50.05
CA GLY A 48 13.43 19.65 -50.81
C GLY A 48 12.68 19.04 -52.00
N THR A 49 12.57 17.71 -52.10
CA THR A 49 11.90 17.04 -53.24
C THR A 49 10.40 17.38 -53.33
N TRP A 50 9.81 17.86 -52.24
CA TRP A 50 8.39 18.23 -52.14
C TRP A 50 8.14 19.75 -52.06
N GLY A 51 9.18 20.57 -52.28
CA GLY A 51 9.14 22.03 -52.15
C GLY A 51 9.67 22.53 -50.80
N GLN A 52 9.80 23.86 -50.68
CA GLN A 52 10.30 24.53 -49.46
C GLN A 52 9.18 24.96 -48.49
N VAL A 53 7.93 24.89 -48.95
CA VAL A 53 6.76 25.37 -48.20
C VAL A 53 6.30 24.30 -47.20
N GLY A 54 6.01 24.71 -45.97
CA GLY A 54 5.47 23.84 -44.93
C GLY A 54 6.51 23.31 -43.93
N GLY A 55 7.76 23.77 -44.00
CA GLY A 55 8.77 23.59 -42.95
C GLY A 55 8.66 24.66 -41.87
N PHE A 56 8.78 24.24 -40.61
CA PHE A 56 8.66 25.10 -39.43
C PHE A 56 9.85 24.95 -38.47
N GLY A 57 10.19 26.04 -37.80
CA GLY A 57 11.12 26.08 -36.68
C GLY A 57 10.50 25.54 -35.39
N ASN A 58 11.28 25.50 -34.31
CA ASN A 58 10.80 25.04 -33.00
C ASN A 58 9.70 25.93 -32.41
N ASP A 59 9.70 27.21 -32.78
CA ASP A 59 8.74 28.25 -32.36
C ASP A 59 7.40 28.19 -33.12
N GLY A 60 7.28 27.29 -34.11
CA GLY A 60 6.10 27.23 -34.98
C GLY A 60 6.07 28.33 -36.05
N HIS A 61 7.19 29.01 -36.31
CA HIS A 61 7.31 29.94 -37.43
C HIS A 61 7.84 29.23 -38.68
N PRO A 62 7.40 29.63 -39.89
CA PRO A 62 7.85 29.03 -41.12
C PRO A 62 9.34 29.34 -41.35
N VAL A 63 10.11 28.33 -41.75
CA VAL A 63 11.53 28.50 -42.11
C VAL A 63 11.71 28.59 -43.61
N ALA A 64 12.65 29.44 -44.06
CA ALA A 64 12.93 29.64 -45.47
C ALA A 64 13.61 28.43 -46.14
N ASN A 65 14.34 27.63 -45.36
CA ASN A 65 15.05 26.46 -45.86
C ASN A 65 14.57 25.19 -45.13
N ILE A 66 13.94 24.28 -45.87
CA ILE A 66 13.33 23.07 -45.32
C ILE A 66 14.34 22.08 -44.75
N SER A 67 15.61 22.14 -45.19
CA SER A 67 16.69 21.33 -44.62
C SER A 67 16.99 21.69 -43.16
N THR A 68 16.69 22.93 -42.76
CA THR A 68 16.84 23.42 -41.37
C THR A 68 15.56 23.29 -40.55
N ALA A 69 14.45 22.83 -41.17
CA ALA A 69 13.17 22.68 -40.49
C ALA A 69 13.24 21.61 -39.41
N LYS A 70 12.60 21.90 -38.28
CA LYS A 70 12.47 21.02 -37.12
C LYS A 70 11.09 20.38 -37.03
N ALA A 71 10.09 21.00 -37.67
CA ALA A 71 8.74 20.48 -37.82
C ALA A 71 8.25 20.65 -39.27
N ILE A 72 7.23 19.90 -39.66
CA ILE A 72 6.54 20.01 -40.95
C ILE A 72 5.04 20.06 -40.75
N THR A 73 4.31 20.69 -41.66
CA THR A 73 2.84 20.62 -41.64
C THR A 73 2.33 19.19 -41.81
N TYR A 74 1.18 18.92 -41.21
CA TYR A 74 0.50 17.64 -41.39
C TYR A 74 0.15 17.37 -42.87
N GLU A 75 -0.23 18.41 -43.62
CA GLU A 75 -0.51 18.28 -45.06
C GLU A 75 0.74 17.87 -45.85
N LEU A 76 1.89 18.48 -45.58
CA LEU A 76 3.15 18.10 -46.21
C LEU A 76 3.56 16.67 -45.82
N CYS A 77 3.35 16.29 -44.56
CA CYS A 77 3.59 14.93 -44.07
C CYS A 77 2.74 13.90 -44.84
N ILE A 78 1.43 14.12 -44.97
CA ILE A 78 0.56 13.22 -45.75
C ILE A 78 0.98 13.20 -47.22
N LYS A 79 1.33 14.36 -47.79
CA LYS A 79 1.70 14.44 -49.20
C LYS A 79 2.99 13.67 -49.49
N ALA A 80 3.98 13.78 -48.61
CA ALA A 80 5.29 13.15 -48.79
C ALA A 80 5.34 11.68 -48.32
N CYS A 81 4.71 11.38 -47.19
CA CYS A 81 4.80 10.09 -46.50
C CYS A 81 3.53 9.24 -46.64
N GLY A 82 2.39 9.83 -47.00
CA GLY A 82 1.09 9.14 -47.02
C GLY A 82 0.42 9.08 -45.65
N LYS A 83 -0.69 8.34 -45.57
CA LYS A 83 -1.51 8.18 -44.34
C LYS A 83 -1.24 6.87 -43.59
N GLY A 84 -0.31 6.06 -44.08
CA GLY A 84 -0.02 4.75 -43.51
C GLY A 84 0.83 4.83 -42.23
N PRO A 85 0.68 3.87 -41.30
CA PRO A 85 1.55 3.75 -40.14
C PRO A 85 2.95 3.29 -40.54
N GLU A 86 3.92 3.56 -39.67
CA GLU A 86 5.27 2.98 -39.79
C GLU A 86 5.23 1.46 -39.53
N PRO A 87 5.97 0.64 -40.29
CA PRO A 87 6.03 -0.80 -40.04
C PRO A 87 6.65 -1.07 -38.66
N PHE A 88 6.07 -2.03 -37.93
CA PHE A 88 6.58 -2.40 -36.62
C PHE A 88 8.00 -2.99 -36.73
N GLN A 89 8.96 -2.33 -36.07
CA GLN A 89 10.35 -2.79 -36.01
C GLN A 89 10.63 -3.51 -34.69
N TRP A 90 10.68 -4.84 -34.73
CA TRP A 90 10.95 -5.66 -33.53
C TRP A 90 12.29 -5.32 -32.87
N THR A 91 13.32 -5.03 -33.66
CA THR A 91 14.65 -4.66 -33.15
C THR A 91 14.60 -3.39 -32.30
N THR A 92 13.97 -2.34 -32.82
CA THR A 92 13.78 -1.06 -32.10
C THR A 92 12.91 -1.27 -30.86
N PHE A 93 11.78 -1.98 -30.99
CA PHE A 93 10.93 -2.29 -29.83
C PHE A 93 11.68 -3.05 -28.74
N SER A 94 12.37 -4.15 -29.09
CA SER A 94 13.08 -5.00 -28.14
C SER A 94 14.21 -4.25 -27.42
N GLN A 95 14.97 -3.43 -28.15
CA GLN A 95 16.01 -2.57 -27.57
C GLN A 95 15.42 -1.58 -26.58
N GLN A 96 14.34 -0.88 -26.95
CA GLN A 96 13.69 0.12 -26.09
C GLN A 96 13.02 -0.54 -24.88
N PHE A 97 12.35 -1.67 -25.05
CA PHE A 97 11.75 -2.45 -23.97
C PHE A 97 12.80 -2.91 -22.97
N SER A 98 13.94 -3.41 -23.47
CA SER A 98 15.02 -3.93 -22.63
C SER A 98 15.76 -2.82 -21.89
N ALA A 99 15.97 -1.68 -22.53
CA ALA A 99 16.64 -0.54 -21.93
C ALA A 99 15.75 0.19 -20.89
N TRP A 100 14.45 0.33 -21.17
CA TRP A 100 13.60 1.28 -20.45
C TRP A 100 12.53 0.66 -19.57
N LEU A 101 12.21 -0.64 -19.71
CA LEU A 101 11.16 -1.28 -18.92
C LEU A 101 11.67 -2.44 -18.07
N LEU A 102 12.54 -3.30 -18.60
CA LEU A 102 13.04 -4.47 -17.88
C LEU A 102 13.64 -4.15 -16.49
N PRO A 103 14.46 -3.09 -16.32
CA PRO A 103 15.00 -2.75 -14.99
C PRO A 103 13.89 -2.46 -13.97
N TRP A 104 12.82 -1.77 -14.38
CA TRP A 104 11.70 -1.43 -13.51
C TRP A 104 10.82 -2.62 -13.17
N LEU A 105 10.63 -3.56 -14.11
CA LEU A 105 9.92 -4.82 -13.83
C LEU A 105 10.62 -5.66 -12.75
N ALA A 106 11.95 -5.62 -12.70
CA ALA A 106 12.69 -6.26 -11.62
C ALA A 106 12.34 -5.63 -10.25
N LEU A 107 12.19 -4.31 -10.15
CA LEU A 107 11.75 -3.64 -8.93
C LEU A 107 10.29 -3.94 -8.57
N VAL A 108 9.41 -4.06 -9.56
CA VAL A 108 8.01 -4.46 -9.32
C VAL A 108 7.93 -5.82 -8.61
N SER A 109 8.85 -6.73 -8.91
CA SER A 109 8.94 -8.03 -8.22
C SER A 109 9.34 -7.92 -6.73
N GLN A 110 9.89 -6.79 -6.30
CA GLN A 110 10.30 -6.52 -4.92
C GLN A 110 9.20 -5.85 -4.08
N LEU A 111 8.03 -5.56 -4.68
CA LEU A 111 6.90 -5.03 -3.93
C LEU A 111 6.39 -6.08 -2.92
N PRO A 112 5.88 -5.64 -1.75
CA PRO A 112 5.37 -6.56 -0.75
C PRO A 112 4.09 -7.24 -1.25
N PHE A 113 4.11 -8.56 -1.33
CA PHE A 113 2.96 -9.41 -1.64
C PHE A 113 2.58 -10.22 -0.41
N GLY A 114 1.29 -10.45 -0.19
CA GLY A 114 0.85 -11.12 1.03
C GLY A 114 -0.64 -11.43 1.13
N SER A 115 -1.42 -11.15 0.08
CA SER A 115 -2.85 -11.48 0.08
C SER A 115 -3.08 -13.00 0.14
N ASN A 116 -4.26 -13.38 0.62
CA ASN A 116 -4.71 -14.77 0.66
C ASN A 116 -4.78 -15.40 -0.74
N ASP A 117 -5.13 -14.60 -1.75
CA ASP A 117 -5.33 -15.05 -3.12
C ASP A 117 -4.26 -14.52 -4.08
N LYS A 118 -3.83 -15.37 -5.02
CA LYS A 118 -2.84 -15.00 -6.05
C LYS A 118 -3.32 -13.88 -6.97
N LEU A 119 -4.63 -13.81 -7.21
CA LEU A 119 -5.24 -12.76 -8.02
C LEU A 119 -5.17 -11.40 -7.32
N ASP A 120 -5.38 -11.36 -6.01
CA ASP A 120 -5.26 -10.12 -5.22
C ASP A 120 -3.82 -9.59 -5.23
N ASN A 121 -2.81 -10.47 -5.19
CA ASN A 121 -1.42 -10.06 -5.33
C ASN A 121 -1.15 -9.45 -6.72
N LEU A 122 -1.69 -10.07 -7.78
CA LEU A 122 -1.56 -9.53 -9.14
C LEU A 122 -2.30 -8.18 -9.29
N LEU A 123 -3.50 -8.05 -8.72
CA LEU A 123 -4.26 -6.81 -8.74
C LEU A 123 -3.56 -5.70 -7.94
N SER A 124 -2.96 -6.05 -6.80
CA SER A 124 -2.16 -5.11 -6.00
C SER A 124 -0.93 -4.60 -6.75
N MET A 125 -0.29 -5.45 -7.57
CA MET A 125 0.80 -5.06 -8.45
C MET A 125 0.32 -4.04 -9.49
N PHE A 126 -0.78 -4.34 -10.20
CA PHE A 126 -1.34 -3.42 -11.18
C PHE A 126 -1.81 -2.11 -10.56
N LEU A 127 -2.40 -2.16 -9.36
CA LEU A 127 -2.83 -0.98 -8.64
C LEU A 127 -1.62 -0.11 -8.23
N THR A 128 -0.53 -0.74 -7.80
CA THR A 128 0.70 -0.03 -7.40
C THR A 128 1.34 0.65 -8.59
N VAL A 129 1.52 -0.09 -9.69
CA VAL A 129 2.13 0.41 -10.92
C VAL A 129 1.24 1.46 -11.61
N GLY A 130 -0.07 1.24 -11.60
CA GLY A 130 -1.06 2.12 -12.21
C GLY A 130 -1.33 3.39 -11.40
N SER A 131 -1.10 3.38 -10.09
CA SER A 131 -1.30 4.55 -9.22
C SER A 131 -0.15 4.73 -8.21
N PRO A 132 0.99 5.28 -8.64
CA PRO A 132 2.08 5.71 -7.78
C PRO A 132 1.63 6.65 -6.65
N THR A 133 0.67 7.54 -6.91
CA THR A 133 0.13 8.44 -5.87
C THR A 133 -0.52 7.63 -4.75
N LEU A 134 -1.33 6.61 -5.08
CA LEU A 134 -1.97 5.77 -4.07
C LEU A 134 -0.96 4.90 -3.32
N ALA A 135 0.03 4.35 -4.01
CA ALA A 135 1.11 3.60 -3.39
C ALA A 135 1.89 4.46 -2.37
N THR A 136 2.24 5.69 -2.77
CA THR A 136 2.95 6.65 -1.92
C THR A 136 2.09 7.09 -0.74
N TYR A 137 0.81 7.34 -0.98
CA TYR A 137 -0.15 7.68 0.08
C TYR A 137 -0.23 6.58 1.13
N SER A 138 -0.39 5.33 0.70
CA SER A 138 -0.46 4.17 1.60
C SER A 138 0.85 3.94 2.36
N LEU A 139 2.00 4.15 1.73
CA LEU A 139 3.32 4.12 2.37
C LEU A 139 3.45 5.22 3.44
N ALA A 140 3.17 6.46 3.07
CA ALA A 140 3.27 7.61 3.97
C ALA A 140 2.33 7.47 5.18
N LEU A 141 1.09 7.01 4.96
CA LEU A 141 0.17 6.69 6.05
C LEU A 141 0.73 5.61 6.99
N THR A 142 1.44 4.60 6.46
CA THR A 142 2.06 3.57 7.29
C THR A 142 3.10 4.17 8.23
N VAL A 143 3.98 5.03 7.73
CA VAL A 143 4.98 5.73 8.55
C VAL A 143 4.33 6.65 9.59
N LEU A 144 3.37 7.47 9.16
CA LEU A 144 2.70 8.43 10.04
C LEU A 144 1.90 7.74 11.14
N ASN A 145 1.28 6.60 10.83
CA ASN A 145 0.55 5.80 11.79
C ASN A 145 1.45 5.17 12.85
N GLY A 146 2.60 4.62 12.44
CA GLY A 146 3.62 4.13 13.38
C GLY A 146 4.11 5.21 14.35
N ARG A 147 4.32 6.44 13.86
CA ARG A 147 4.69 7.57 14.73
C ARG A 147 3.56 8.01 15.65
N TRP A 148 2.34 8.04 15.13
CA TRP A 148 1.17 8.45 15.89
C TRP A 148 0.89 7.49 17.04
N ILE A 149 0.93 6.16 16.82
CA ILE A 149 0.67 5.20 17.89
C ILE A 149 1.72 5.25 18.99
N ALA A 150 3.01 5.38 18.64
CA ALA A 150 4.08 5.53 19.61
C ALA A 150 3.88 6.77 20.50
N ARG A 151 3.48 7.90 19.90
CA ARG A 151 3.13 9.12 20.66
C ARG A 151 1.88 8.92 21.51
N ARG A 152 0.85 8.27 20.96
CA ARG A 152 -0.44 8.07 21.63
C ARG A 152 -0.30 7.27 22.93
N PHE A 153 0.58 6.27 22.94
CA PHE A 153 0.85 5.42 24.10
C PHE A 153 2.00 5.91 24.99
N SER A 154 2.76 6.93 24.58
CA SER A 154 3.95 7.41 25.30
C SER A 154 3.71 7.86 26.74
N SER A 155 2.48 8.32 27.04
CA SER A 155 2.11 8.76 28.39
C SER A 155 1.62 7.63 29.31
N TYR A 156 1.48 6.40 28.80
CA TYR A 156 0.91 5.30 29.58
C TYR A 156 2.02 4.50 30.26
N THR A 157 1.86 4.24 31.55
CA THR A 157 2.85 3.56 32.40
C THR A 157 2.39 2.19 32.88
N TYR A 158 1.48 1.55 32.14
CA TYR A 158 0.91 0.25 32.48
C TYR A 158 1.72 -0.92 31.88
N PRO A 159 1.75 -2.12 32.48
CA PRO A 159 2.40 -3.29 31.90
C PRO A 159 1.97 -3.58 30.45
N ASN A 160 2.88 -4.11 29.64
CA ASN A 160 2.68 -4.44 28.21
C ASN A 160 2.40 -3.26 27.26
N THR A 161 2.41 -2.00 27.72
CA THR A 161 2.20 -0.82 26.85
C THR A 161 3.11 -0.83 25.60
N ASN A 162 4.40 -1.12 25.78
CA ASN A 162 5.35 -1.19 24.66
C ASN A 162 5.04 -2.35 23.70
N LEU A 163 4.61 -3.51 24.23
CA LEU A 163 4.22 -4.67 23.42
C LEU A 163 2.95 -4.36 22.62
N ALA A 164 1.99 -3.67 23.23
CA ALA A 164 0.77 -3.24 22.55
C ALA A 164 1.07 -2.30 21.37
N VAL A 165 1.98 -1.33 21.54
CA VAL A 165 2.44 -0.46 20.46
C VAL A 165 3.06 -1.27 19.32
N GLN A 166 3.94 -2.23 19.63
CA GLN A 166 4.59 -3.09 18.63
C GLN A 166 3.57 -3.95 17.87
N ILE A 167 2.61 -4.56 18.58
CA ILE A 167 1.56 -5.40 17.99
C ILE A 167 0.66 -4.57 17.09
N LEU A 168 0.11 -3.47 17.59
CA LEU A 168 -0.83 -2.64 16.83
C LEU A 168 -0.16 -1.98 15.61
N SER A 169 1.11 -1.58 15.73
CA SER A 169 1.91 -1.12 14.59
C SER A 169 2.15 -2.24 13.56
N SER A 170 2.42 -3.46 14.02
CA SER A 170 2.64 -4.62 13.14
C SER A 170 1.35 -5.05 12.44
N LEU A 171 0.20 -4.95 13.11
CA LEU A 171 -1.11 -5.32 12.60
C LEU A 171 -1.76 -4.23 11.75
N GLN A 172 -1.06 -3.13 11.42
CA GLN A 172 -1.61 -2.07 10.58
C GLN A 172 -2.10 -2.56 9.21
N GLN A 173 -1.44 -3.58 8.65
CA GLN A 173 -1.85 -4.16 7.38
C GLN A 173 -2.86 -5.29 7.52
N SER A 174 -3.24 -5.65 8.73
CA SER A 174 -4.23 -6.69 9.01
C SER A 174 -5.62 -6.08 9.14
N PRO A 175 -6.69 -6.73 8.64
CA PRO A 175 -8.04 -6.30 8.93
C PRO A 175 -8.34 -6.59 10.41
N LEU A 176 -8.16 -5.60 11.28
CA LEU A 176 -8.26 -5.77 12.72
C LEU A 176 -9.69 -5.61 13.21
N LYS A 177 -10.15 -6.53 14.06
CA LYS A 177 -11.39 -6.39 14.83
C LYS A 177 -11.09 -6.47 16.33
N ILE A 178 -11.56 -5.46 17.05
CA ILE A 178 -11.52 -5.40 18.50
C ILE A 178 -12.92 -5.77 19.04
N THR A 179 -12.94 -6.63 20.05
CA THR A 179 -14.18 -7.04 20.74
C THR A 179 -14.07 -6.67 22.20
N THR A 180 -14.92 -5.75 22.65
CA THR A 180 -15.01 -5.31 24.05
C THR A 180 -16.04 -6.12 24.85
N ASP A 181 -16.89 -6.89 24.17
CA ASP A 181 -17.91 -7.74 24.79
C ASP A 181 -17.31 -8.67 25.85
N SER A 182 -18.11 -8.97 26.88
CA SER A 182 -17.78 -9.97 27.89
C SER A 182 -16.43 -9.77 28.59
N SER A 183 -16.02 -8.52 28.83
CA SER A 183 -14.73 -8.15 29.41
C SER A 183 -13.51 -8.64 28.63
N LEU A 184 -13.64 -9.05 27.36
CA LEU A 184 -12.54 -9.67 26.60
C LEU A 184 -11.33 -8.73 26.51
N LEU A 185 -11.54 -7.51 26.01
CA LEU A 185 -10.47 -6.52 25.92
C LEU A 185 -9.95 -6.09 27.30
N ALA A 186 -10.86 -5.85 28.25
CA ALA A 186 -10.47 -5.41 29.59
C ALA A 186 -9.62 -6.46 30.31
N SER A 187 -10.01 -7.73 30.22
CA SER A 187 -9.25 -8.87 30.74
C SER A 187 -7.88 -8.99 30.06
N LEU A 188 -7.82 -8.82 28.75
CA LEU A 188 -6.55 -8.89 28.00
C LEU A 188 -5.54 -7.83 28.44
N VAL A 189 -6.02 -6.61 28.76
CA VAL A 189 -5.18 -5.50 29.19
C VAL A 189 -4.80 -5.64 30.67
N VAL A 190 -5.76 -5.95 31.54
CA VAL A 190 -5.59 -5.83 32.99
C VAL A 190 -4.92 -7.06 33.59
N LEU A 191 -5.42 -8.27 33.29
CA LEU A 191 -5.04 -9.49 33.99
C LEU A 191 -3.57 -9.87 33.77
N PRO A 192 -2.83 -10.28 34.82
CA PRO A 192 -1.42 -10.67 34.72
C PRO A 192 -1.21 -11.96 33.92
N GLU A 193 -2.19 -12.88 33.88
CA GLU A 193 -2.13 -14.13 33.11
C GLU A 193 -1.96 -13.87 31.60
N ASN A 194 -2.42 -12.71 31.13
CA ASN A 194 -2.32 -12.28 29.74
C ASN A 194 -0.96 -11.65 29.37
N ASP A 195 -0.02 -11.48 30.31
CA ASP A 195 1.32 -10.98 30.00
C ASP A 195 2.07 -11.90 29.03
N ALA A 196 1.83 -13.21 29.11
CA ALA A 196 2.35 -14.19 28.18
C ALA A 196 1.74 -14.05 26.77
N TRP A 197 0.46 -13.67 26.67
CA TRP A 197 -0.22 -13.43 25.40
C TRP A 197 0.45 -12.30 24.61
N TRP A 198 0.74 -11.17 25.28
CA TRP A 198 1.38 -10.02 24.63
C TRP A 198 2.78 -10.37 24.10
N LYS A 199 3.55 -11.14 24.87
CA LYS A 199 4.90 -11.59 24.46
C LYS A 199 4.83 -12.57 23.28
N GLU A 200 3.95 -13.57 23.36
CA GLU A 200 3.80 -14.58 22.30
C GLU A 200 3.38 -13.93 20.97
N LEU A 201 2.45 -12.96 21.01
CA LEU A 201 2.01 -12.29 19.80
C LEU A 201 3.11 -11.41 19.18
N VAL A 202 3.90 -10.70 20.00
CA VAL A 202 5.08 -9.97 19.48
C VAL A 202 6.04 -10.94 18.79
N VAL A 203 6.38 -12.06 19.44
CA VAL A 203 7.27 -13.09 18.86
C VAL A 203 6.69 -13.66 17.55
N GLY A 204 5.38 -13.93 17.51
CA GLY A 204 4.72 -14.43 16.30
C GLY A 204 4.67 -13.44 15.14
N LEU A 205 4.68 -12.13 15.44
CA LEU A 205 4.69 -11.05 14.45
C LEU A 205 6.12 -10.59 14.09
N ASP A 206 7.12 -10.97 14.87
CA ASP A 206 8.52 -10.62 14.66
C ASP A 206 9.19 -11.48 13.57
N TYR A 207 8.68 -11.34 12.35
CA TYR A 207 9.36 -11.84 11.16
C TYR A 207 9.75 -10.66 10.28
N THR A 208 11.05 -10.37 10.17
CA THR A 208 11.54 -9.30 9.31
C THR A 208 11.49 -9.76 7.85
N HIS A 209 10.78 -9.03 6.99
CA HIS A 209 10.92 -9.18 5.54
C HIS A 209 12.20 -8.45 5.13
N THR A 210 13.35 -9.08 5.39
CA THR A 210 14.67 -8.48 5.25
C THR A 210 14.94 -8.00 3.81
N TRP A 211 15.84 -7.02 3.71
CA TRP A 211 16.57 -6.73 2.47
C TRP A 211 17.16 -8.02 1.92
N SER A 212 16.55 -8.56 0.86
CA SER A 212 17.13 -9.69 0.15
C SER A 212 18.29 -9.18 -0.71
N ILE A 213 19.32 -10.01 -0.92
CA ILE A 213 20.40 -9.69 -1.85
C ILE A 213 19.83 -9.34 -3.23
N SER A 214 18.75 -10.04 -3.64
CA SER A 214 18.02 -9.74 -4.87
C SER A 214 17.41 -8.34 -4.88
N ALA A 215 16.79 -7.90 -3.78
CA ALA A 215 16.24 -6.55 -3.67
C ALA A 215 17.32 -5.48 -3.77
N VAL A 216 18.42 -5.64 -3.02
CA VAL A 216 19.56 -4.71 -3.03
C VAL A 216 20.14 -4.60 -4.45
N SER A 217 20.43 -5.75 -5.08
CA SER A 217 20.99 -5.78 -6.44
C SER A 217 20.05 -5.16 -7.47
N SER A 218 18.73 -5.39 -7.35
CA SER A 218 17.74 -4.81 -8.26
C SER A 218 17.67 -3.29 -8.13
N ILE A 219 17.68 -2.77 -6.91
CA ILE A 219 17.73 -1.32 -6.65
C ILE A 219 19.01 -0.71 -7.22
N ALA A 220 20.18 -1.32 -6.93
CA ALA A 220 21.46 -0.83 -7.43
C ALA A 220 21.51 -0.79 -8.96
N TRP A 221 21.01 -1.81 -9.64
CA TRP A 221 20.91 -1.85 -11.11
C TRP A 221 20.00 -0.80 -11.70
N VAL A 222 18.84 -0.54 -11.09
CA VAL A 222 17.97 0.54 -11.57
C VAL A 222 18.62 1.91 -11.38
N VAL A 223 19.27 2.15 -10.24
CA VAL A 223 19.98 3.41 -10.00
C VAL A 223 21.12 3.60 -11.00
N ILE A 224 21.93 2.57 -11.25
CA ILE A 224 23.03 2.63 -12.22
C ILE A 224 22.49 2.85 -13.65
N ALA A 225 21.43 2.15 -14.04
CA ALA A 225 20.79 2.34 -15.35
C ALA A 225 20.26 3.77 -15.52
N TYR A 226 19.65 4.33 -14.47
CA TYR A 226 19.18 5.72 -14.47
C TYR A 226 20.34 6.71 -14.58
N VAL A 227 21.44 6.52 -13.83
CA VAL A 227 22.63 7.37 -13.93
C VAL A 227 23.22 7.34 -15.35
N PHE A 228 23.31 6.17 -15.98
CA PHE A 228 23.76 6.07 -17.37
C PHE A 228 22.81 6.79 -18.34
N THR A 229 21.51 6.76 -18.08
CA THR A 229 20.51 7.50 -18.86
C THR A 229 20.72 9.01 -18.76
N VAL A 230 20.98 9.51 -17.54
CA VAL A 230 21.26 10.93 -17.31
C VAL A 230 22.58 11.33 -17.98
N ILE A 231 23.65 10.54 -17.87
CA ILE A 231 24.92 10.82 -18.53
C ILE A 231 24.75 10.86 -20.05
N ASP A 232 24.07 9.86 -20.62
CA ASP A 232 23.79 9.76 -22.05
C ASP A 232 23.04 11.01 -22.56
N SER A 233 22.12 11.57 -21.78
CA SER A 233 21.42 12.83 -22.10
C SER A 233 22.34 14.04 -22.28
N PHE A 234 23.43 14.12 -21.51
CA PHE A 234 24.40 15.23 -21.60
C PHE A 234 25.44 15.02 -22.70
N THR A 235 25.62 13.79 -23.19
CA THR A 235 26.65 13.44 -24.18
C THR A 235 26.14 13.37 -25.62
N ARG A 236 24.82 13.40 -25.85
CA ARG A 236 24.22 13.34 -27.20
C ARG A 236 24.02 14.73 -27.80
N ASP A 237 24.29 14.83 -29.11
CA ASP A 237 23.90 16.00 -29.91
C ASP A 237 22.37 16.12 -29.95
N ILE A 238 21.84 17.15 -29.27
CA ILE A 238 20.40 17.50 -29.14
C ILE A 238 19.68 17.56 -30.51
N THR A 239 20.43 17.74 -31.60
CA THR A 239 19.89 17.86 -32.96
C THR A 239 19.59 16.53 -33.66
N GLN A 240 20.10 15.39 -33.19
CA GLN A 240 19.96 14.08 -33.88
C GLN A 240 18.97 13.10 -33.22
N SER A 241 18.51 13.36 -32.01
CA SER A 241 17.70 12.39 -31.24
C SER A 241 16.19 12.63 -31.37
N ILE A 242 15.57 12.04 -32.40
CA ILE A 242 14.11 11.88 -32.48
C ILE A 242 13.59 10.92 -31.37
N ASN A 243 14.49 10.17 -30.72
CA ASN A 243 14.19 9.21 -29.65
C ASN A 243 14.73 9.64 -28.28
N VAL A 244 14.18 10.71 -27.69
CA VAL A 244 14.35 11.05 -26.25
C VAL A 244 13.53 10.09 -25.37
N ASN A 245 13.45 8.82 -25.76
CA ASN A 245 12.54 7.83 -25.18
C ASN A 245 12.96 7.46 -23.75
N GLY A 246 14.26 7.50 -23.51
CA GLY A 246 14.83 6.97 -22.29
C GLY A 246 14.72 7.85 -21.08
N GLU A 247 15.03 9.12 -21.26
CA GLU A 247 15.10 10.11 -20.18
C GLU A 247 13.73 10.35 -19.56
N GLY A 248 12.70 10.51 -20.41
CA GLY A 248 11.32 10.67 -19.98
C GLY A 248 10.80 9.43 -19.26
N VAL A 249 11.03 8.23 -19.81
CA VAL A 249 10.59 6.97 -19.18
C VAL A 249 11.34 6.71 -17.88
N GLY A 250 12.67 6.86 -17.85
CA GLY A 250 13.45 6.68 -16.63
C GLY A 250 13.02 7.62 -15.50
N SER A 251 12.78 8.90 -15.82
CA SER A 251 12.30 9.88 -14.85
C SER A 251 10.86 9.59 -14.41
N LEU A 252 10.02 9.05 -15.30
CA LEU A 252 8.66 8.67 -14.96
C LEU A 252 8.60 7.53 -13.94
N TRP A 253 9.53 6.58 -13.98
CA TRP A 253 9.48 5.38 -13.14
C TRP A 253 10.29 5.47 -11.85
N ILE A 254 11.10 6.52 -11.67
CA ILE A 254 12.00 6.65 -10.50
C ILE A 254 11.28 6.64 -9.15
N TRP A 255 9.99 7.00 -9.11
CA TRP A 255 9.16 6.87 -7.90
C TRP A 255 9.14 5.43 -7.36
N LEU A 256 9.29 4.42 -8.23
CA LEU A 256 9.24 3.01 -7.83
C LEU A 256 10.40 2.66 -6.89
N VAL A 257 11.56 3.30 -7.06
CA VAL A 257 12.71 3.14 -6.15
C VAL A 257 12.33 3.61 -4.75
N ALA A 258 11.74 4.79 -4.61
CA ALA A 258 11.31 5.34 -3.33
C ALA A 258 10.26 4.44 -2.65
N ILE A 259 9.31 3.92 -3.42
CA ILE A 259 8.27 3.01 -2.92
C ILE A 259 8.85 1.68 -2.43
N VAL A 260 9.70 1.04 -3.24
CA VAL A 260 10.33 -0.24 -2.87
C VAL A 260 11.21 -0.07 -1.64
N ILE A 261 12.07 0.96 -1.61
CA ILE A 261 12.91 1.25 -0.44
C ILE A 261 12.04 1.51 0.80
N GLY A 262 11.00 2.33 0.67
CA GLY A 262 10.11 2.65 1.78
C GLY A 262 9.43 1.43 2.37
N TRP A 263 8.89 0.53 1.54
CA TRP A 263 8.28 -0.70 2.02
C TRP A 263 9.28 -1.71 2.56
N LEU A 264 10.48 -1.83 2.00
CA LEU A 264 11.54 -2.67 2.58
C LEU A 264 11.96 -2.17 3.96
N GLN A 265 12.13 -0.86 4.13
CA GLN A 265 12.49 -0.27 5.42
C GLN A 265 11.41 -0.46 6.48
N ILE A 266 10.13 -0.33 6.11
CA ILE A 266 9.02 -0.54 7.04
C ILE A 266 8.79 -2.03 7.31
N SER A 267 9.05 -2.90 6.33
CA SER A 267 8.79 -4.34 6.39
C SER A 267 7.36 -4.67 6.87
N PRO A 268 6.32 -4.19 6.16
CA PRO A 268 4.93 -4.36 6.59
C PRO A 268 4.55 -5.84 6.73
N LYS A 269 3.83 -6.18 7.81
CA LYS A 269 3.35 -7.55 8.05
C LYS A 269 2.11 -7.83 7.19
N CYS A 270 2.34 -8.16 5.93
CA CYS A 270 1.26 -8.35 4.95
C CYS A 270 0.91 -9.82 4.66
N ASP A 271 1.68 -10.81 5.12
CA ASP A 271 1.34 -12.24 4.94
C ASP A 271 0.13 -12.61 5.80
N ALA A 272 -1.04 -12.67 5.17
CA ALA A 272 -2.31 -12.91 5.84
C ALA A 272 -2.33 -14.23 6.63
N ARG A 273 -1.69 -15.28 6.11
CA ARG A 273 -1.67 -16.59 6.78
C ARG A 273 -0.79 -16.56 8.02
N ARG A 274 0.41 -15.99 7.92
CA ARG A 274 1.33 -15.86 9.07
C ARG A 274 0.73 -15.00 10.16
N VAL A 275 0.18 -13.84 9.80
CA VAL A 275 -0.47 -12.94 10.77
C VAL A 275 -1.66 -13.64 11.45
N THR A 276 -2.53 -14.29 10.69
CA THR A 276 -3.68 -15.01 11.25
C THR A 276 -3.23 -16.13 12.18
N GLN A 277 -2.25 -16.93 11.79
CA GLN A 277 -1.70 -18.00 12.62
C GLN A 277 -1.05 -17.48 13.91
N ALA A 278 -0.34 -16.35 13.84
CA ALA A 278 0.26 -15.72 15.01
C ALA A 278 -0.81 -15.24 16.00
N VAL A 279 -1.85 -14.56 15.49
CA VAL A 279 -2.98 -14.09 16.31
C VAL A 279 -3.77 -15.26 16.90
N GLU A 280 -4.06 -16.29 16.12
CA GLU A 280 -4.76 -17.50 16.59
C GLU A 280 -3.96 -18.23 17.68
N ARG A 281 -2.64 -18.36 17.51
CA ARG A 281 -1.77 -18.99 18.51
C ARG A 281 -1.80 -18.24 19.83
N ALA A 282 -1.62 -16.92 19.79
CA ALA A 282 -1.70 -16.09 21.00
C ALA A 282 -3.09 -16.22 21.64
N ASN A 283 -4.16 -16.12 20.85
CA ASN A 283 -5.55 -16.21 21.31
C ASN A 283 -5.95 -17.54 21.97
N ASN A 284 -5.16 -18.61 21.83
CA ASN A 284 -5.37 -19.86 22.57
C ASN A 284 -4.90 -19.78 24.03
N MET A 285 -4.08 -18.78 24.36
CA MET A 285 -3.52 -18.56 25.70
C MET A 285 -4.20 -17.41 26.45
N ALA A 286 -5.20 -16.76 25.86
CA ALA A 286 -5.89 -15.62 26.45
C ALA A 286 -6.81 -16.04 27.60
N TYR A 287 -6.78 -15.29 28.70
CA TYR A 287 -7.62 -15.45 29.88
C TYR A 287 -8.65 -14.31 30.00
N VAL A 288 -9.80 -14.63 30.58
CA VAL A 288 -10.93 -13.73 30.80
C VAL A 288 -11.40 -13.85 32.24
N ALA A 289 -11.70 -12.70 32.86
CA ALA A 289 -12.23 -12.66 34.21
C ALA A 289 -13.68 -13.16 34.24
N THR A 290 -14.02 -13.94 35.27
CA THR A 290 -15.39 -14.42 35.48
C THR A 290 -16.07 -13.70 36.66
N PRO A 291 -17.40 -13.81 36.83
CA PRO A 291 -18.11 -13.14 37.93
C PRO A 291 -17.76 -13.68 39.32
N THR A 292 -17.49 -14.99 39.44
CA THR A 292 -17.37 -15.69 40.74
C THR A 292 -16.12 -16.55 40.87
N ASP A 293 -15.61 -17.10 39.78
CA ASP A 293 -14.38 -17.90 39.77
C ASP A 293 -13.17 -17.07 39.32
N GLY A 294 -11.97 -17.59 39.57
CA GLY A 294 -10.73 -17.02 39.03
C GLY A 294 -10.73 -16.90 37.50
N PRO A 295 -9.71 -16.26 36.91
CA PRO A 295 -9.63 -16.10 35.47
C PRO A 295 -9.60 -17.46 34.75
N VAL A 296 -10.37 -17.59 33.67
CA VAL A 296 -10.47 -18.81 32.86
C VAL A 296 -10.02 -18.55 31.43
N LEU A 297 -9.67 -19.61 30.70
CA LEU A 297 -9.29 -19.49 29.28
C LEU A 297 -10.47 -18.96 28.45
N ALA A 298 -10.22 -17.94 27.63
CA ALA A 298 -11.20 -17.32 26.72
C ALA A 298 -11.84 -18.36 25.78
N SER A 299 -11.05 -19.35 25.37
CA SER A 299 -11.46 -20.45 24.50
C SER A 299 -12.49 -21.40 25.11
N ALA A 300 -12.55 -21.47 26.44
CA ALA A 300 -13.53 -22.29 27.14
C ALA A 300 -14.93 -21.65 27.17
N LEU A 301 -14.99 -20.31 27.12
CA LEU A 301 -16.25 -19.55 27.23
C LEU A 301 -16.87 -19.22 25.87
N SER A 302 -16.06 -18.83 24.89
CA SER A 302 -16.56 -18.34 23.60
C SER A 302 -15.54 -18.58 22.48
N ARG A 303 -15.99 -18.48 21.22
CA ARG A 303 -15.10 -18.38 20.06
C ARG A 303 -14.61 -16.95 19.81
N GLN A 304 -15.25 -15.94 20.40
CA GLN A 304 -14.83 -14.55 20.26
C GLN A 304 -13.52 -14.29 20.99
N ARG A 305 -12.74 -13.35 20.47
CA ARG A 305 -11.44 -12.94 21.02
C ARG A 305 -11.37 -11.42 21.05
N ALA A 306 -10.64 -10.89 22.02
CA ALA A 306 -10.46 -9.45 22.19
C ALA A 306 -9.85 -8.81 20.94
N ILE A 307 -8.82 -9.45 20.37
CA ILE A 307 -8.15 -9.02 19.15
C ILE A 307 -8.22 -10.18 18.15
N SER A 308 -8.82 -9.94 16.99
CA SER A 308 -8.95 -10.96 15.95
C SER A 308 -8.86 -10.34 14.56
N PRO A 309 -8.28 -11.03 13.57
CA PRO A 309 -8.43 -10.62 12.18
C PRO A 309 -9.90 -10.78 11.74
N VAL A 310 -10.42 -9.83 10.97
CA VAL A 310 -11.71 -9.96 10.31
C VAL A 310 -11.60 -11.12 9.32
N GLN A 311 -12.38 -12.17 9.54
CA GLN A 311 -12.51 -13.26 8.59
C GLN A 311 -13.55 -12.86 7.54
N GLY A 312 -13.22 -13.11 6.26
CA GLY A 312 -13.91 -12.59 5.08
C GLY A 312 -15.43 -12.69 5.18
N ASP A 313 -16.06 -11.54 5.42
CA ASP A 313 -17.49 -11.37 5.22
C ASP A 313 -17.73 -11.21 3.71
N GLU A 314 -18.82 -11.78 3.19
CA GLU A 314 -19.14 -11.87 1.74
C GLU A 314 -19.50 -10.49 1.12
N ASP A 315 -19.05 -9.35 1.69
CA ASP A 315 -19.35 -8.01 1.17
C ASP A 315 -18.30 -7.55 0.14
N PRO A 316 -18.61 -7.61 -1.18
CA PRO A 316 -17.69 -7.16 -2.23
C PRO A 316 -17.39 -5.66 -2.18
N LEU A 317 -18.10 -4.86 -1.38
CA LEU A 317 -17.81 -3.45 -1.17
C LEU A 317 -16.63 -3.20 -0.23
N ARG A 318 -16.33 -4.15 0.68
CA ARG A 318 -15.26 -4.04 1.69
C ARG A 318 -14.08 -4.96 1.43
N HIS A 319 -14.00 -5.52 0.23
CA HIS A 319 -12.92 -6.44 -0.17
C HIS A 319 -11.53 -5.88 0.12
N ASP A 320 -11.29 -4.61 -0.25
CA ASP A 320 -9.99 -3.95 -0.06
C ASP A 320 -9.59 -3.81 1.41
N GLU A 321 -10.56 -3.71 2.32
CA GLU A 321 -10.27 -3.70 3.76
C GLU A 321 -9.70 -5.04 4.23
N THR A 322 -10.11 -6.16 3.61
CA THR A 322 -9.65 -7.51 3.96
C THR A 322 -8.29 -7.87 3.35
N CYS A 323 -7.86 -7.17 2.29
CA CYS A 323 -6.62 -7.46 1.59
C CYS A 323 -5.38 -6.95 2.35
N THR A 324 -4.55 -7.83 2.88
CA THR A 324 -3.40 -7.48 3.72
C THR A 324 -2.23 -6.78 3.02
N VAL A 325 -2.28 -6.59 1.70
CA VAL A 325 -1.20 -5.95 0.94
C VAL A 325 -1.14 -4.45 1.29
N PRO A 326 0.07 -3.85 1.44
CA PRO A 326 0.22 -2.48 1.94
C PRO A 326 -0.46 -1.40 1.10
N ILE A 327 -0.62 -1.61 -0.20
CA ILE A 327 -1.30 -0.63 -1.04
C ILE A 327 -2.75 -0.37 -0.60
N TYR A 328 -3.44 -1.37 -0.03
CA TYR A 328 -4.82 -1.24 0.44
C TYR A 328 -4.96 -0.57 1.82
N ASN A 329 -3.86 -0.09 2.41
CA ASN A 329 -3.89 0.61 3.69
C ASN A 329 -4.84 1.83 3.68
N TYR A 330 -5.09 2.43 2.51
CA TYR A 330 -6.08 3.49 2.35
C TYR A 330 -7.51 3.10 2.80
N ALA A 331 -7.90 1.84 2.62
CA ALA A 331 -9.22 1.33 2.99
C ALA A 331 -9.28 0.99 4.50
N ARG A 332 -8.18 0.47 5.06
CA ARG A 332 -8.09 0.07 6.48
C ARG A 332 -7.77 1.19 7.44
N PHE A 333 -7.30 2.34 6.95
CA PHE A 333 -6.79 3.42 7.79
C PHE A 333 -7.74 3.78 8.93
N LEU A 334 -9.01 4.06 8.60
CA LEU A 334 -10.02 4.49 9.56
C LEU A 334 -10.44 3.37 10.54
N PRO A 335 -10.81 2.15 10.08
CA PRO A 335 -11.06 1.02 10.98
C PRO A 335 -9.89 0.69 11.92
N TRP A 336 -8.66 0.74 11.40
CA TRP A 336 -7.46 0.48 12.22
C TRP A 336 -7.27 1.58 13.29
N VAL A 337 -7.48 2.85 12.95
CA VAL A 337 -7.40 3.94 13.93
C VAL A 337 -8.44 3.77 15.04
N GLN A 338 -9.67 3.39 14.71
CA GLN A 338 -10.71 3.09 15.70
C GLN A 338 -10.27 1.96 16.65
N ALA A 339 -9.79 0.85 16.09
CA ALA A 339 -9.28 -0.27 16.87
C ALA A 339 -8.14 0.13 17.82
N VAL A 340 -7.22 0.98 17.35
CA VAL A 340 -6.12 1.49 18.20
C VAL A 340 -6.64 2.40 19.30
N GLU A 341 -7.62 3.27 19.03
CA GLU A 341 -8.22 4.13 20.06
C GLU A 341 -8.95 3.31 21.13
N GLU A 342 -9.69 2.26 20.77
CA GLU A 342 -10.33 1.36 21.75
C GLU A 342 -9.32 0.71 22.71
N VAL A 343 -8.21 0.18 22.17
CA VAL A 343 -7.14 -0.39 22.98
C VAL A 343 -6.45 0.69 23.82
N SER A 344 -6.14 1.84 23.21
CA SER A 344 -5.52 2.99 23.88
C SER A 344 -6.35 3.51 25.04
N GLU A 345 -7.69 3.52 24.92
CA GLU A 345 -8.57 3.96 26.00
C GLU A 345 -8.53 3.01 27.20
N ALA A 346 -8.52 1.70 26.96
CA ALA A 346 -8.35 0.71 28.02
C ALA A 346 -7.00 0.88 28.75
N PHE A 347 -5.89 1.00 28.00
CA PHE A 347 -4.57 1.25 28.58
C PHE A 347 -4.48 2.59 29.33
N ARG A 348 -5.11 3.65 28.80
CA ARG A 348 -5.16 4.96 29.44
C ARG A 348 -5.88 4.90 30.79
N ALA A 349 -7.04 4.25 30.84
CA ALA A 349 -7.82 4.12 32.06
C ALA A 349 -7.06 3.29 33.11
N ALA A 350 -6.51 2.14 32.69
CA ALA A 350 -5.71 1.28 33.56
C ALA A 350 -4.46 2.00 34.10
N SER A 351 -3.74 2.72 33.23
CA SER A 351 -2.56 3.52 33.61
C SER A 351 -2.91 4.63 34.60
N GLY A 352 -4.05 5.31 34.42
CA GLY A 352 -4.49 6.37 35.33
C GLY A 352 -4.82 5.85 36.73
N ARG A 353 -5.53 4.71 36.82
CA ARG A 353 -5.84 4.07 38.10
C ARG A 353 -4.60 3.52 38.80
N ALA A 354 -3.69 2.90 38.04
CA ALA A 354 -2.42 2.43 38.57
C ALA A 354 -1.56 3.56 39.14
N HIS A 355 -1.53 4.73 38.48
CA HIS A 355 -0.81 5.90 38.98
C HIS A 355 -1.39 6.44 40.30
N LEU A 356 -2.71 6.33 40.48
CA LEU A 356 -3.41 6.68 41.71
C LEU A 356 -3.32 5.58 42.79
N HIS A 357 -2.56 4.51 42.57
CA HIS A 357 -2.43 3.38 43.49
C HIS A 357 -3.79 2.73 43.82
N LEU A 358 -4.67 2.64 42.82
CA LEU A 358 -5.97 1.97 42.95
C LEU A 358 -5.88 0.55 42.39
N PRO A 359 -6.08 -0.50 43.23
CA PRO A 359 -6.11 -1.87 42.74
C PRO A 359 -7.40 -2.16 41.95
N VAL A 360 -7.37 -3.20 41.13
CA VAL A 360 -8.53 -3.64 40.34
C VAL A 360 -9.68 -4.10 41.26
N ASN A 361 -9.37 -4.92 42.25
CA ASN A 361 -10.31 -5.26 43.31
C ASN A 361 -10.36 -4.13 44.33
N SER A 362 -11.51 -3.46 44.44
CA SER A 362 -11.75 -2.37 45.39
C SER A 362 -11.64 -2.77 46.85
N ASP A 363 -11.76 -4.06 47.14
CA ASP A 363 -11.79 -4.60 48.50
C ASP A 363 -10.38 -4.93 49.01
N MET A 364 -9.36 -4.74 48.17
CA MET A 364 -7.95 -4.95 48.53
C MET A 364 -7.21 -3.62 48.64
N ASP A 365 -6.24 -3.57 49.55
CA ASP A 365 -5.28 -2.47 49.58
C ASP A 365 -4.25 -2.60 48.46
N TRP A 366 -3.69 -1.47 48.03
CA TRP A 366 -2.63 -1.45 47.04
C TRP A 366 -1.36 -2.13 47.59
N ALA A 367 -0.99 -3.26 46.98
CA ALA A 367 0.26 -3.93 47.30
C ALA A 367 1.44 -3.11 46.73
N GLN A 368 2.33 -2.62 47.60
CA GLN A 368 3.59 -2.02 47.18
C GLN A 368 4.57 -3.09 46.71
N GLU A 369 5.42 -2.73 45.74
CA GLU A 369 6.49 -3.60 45.24
C GLU A 369 7.61 -3.79 46.26
N ASP A 370 8.16 -5.01 46.33
CA ASP A 370 9.49 -5.23 46.90
C ASP A 370 10.53 -4.52 46.02
N ARG A 371 11.55 -3.92 46.64
CA ARG A 371 12.56 -3.01 46.06
C ARG A 371 13.35 -3.54 44.84
N TYR A 372 13.11 -4.79 44.41
CA TYR A 372 13.87 -5.51 43.38
C TYR A 372 13.02 -6.01 42.19
N VAL A 373 11.69 -5.89 42.22
CA VAL A 373 10.83 -6.33 41.11
C VAL A 373 10.41 -5.11 40.29
N THR A 374 10.76 -5.07 39.01
CA THR A 374 10.29 -4.02 38.10
C THR A 374 8.87 -4.32 37.60
N GLY A 375 7.88 -3.56 38.05
CA GLY A 375 6.53 -3.49 37.47
C GLY A 375 5.40 -3.92 38.39
N LEU A 376 4.17 -3.48 38.07
CA LEU A 376 2.98 -3.61 38.91
C LEU A 376 2.79 -5.02 39.49
N HIS A 377 2.62 -5.09 40.82
CA HIS A 377 2.35 -6.34 41.53
C HIS A 377 1.07 -7.03 41.00
N HIS A 378 1.14 -8.34 40.74
CA HIS A 378 0.03 -9.11 40.14
C HIS A 378 -1.30 -8.99 40.90
N ARG A 379 -1.26 -8.98 42.25
CA ARG A 379 -2.42 -8.76 43.12
C ARG A 379 -3.21 -7.48 42.80
N ASN A 380 -2.54 -6.39 42.43
CA ASN A 380 -3.21 -5.13 42.08
C ASN A 380 -3.94 -5.21 40.74
N ARG A 381 -3.65 -6.24 39.93
CA ARG A 381 -4.16 -6.48 38.58
C ARG A 381 -5.18 -7.63 38.52
N SER A 382 -5.58 -8.17 39.67
CA SER A 382 -6.55 -9.26 39.77
C SER A 382 -7.91 -8.75 40.25
N GLY A 383 -8.99 -9.25 39.65
CA GLY A 383 -10.35 -8.96 40.04
C GLY A 383 -11.36 -9.79 39.27
N ASN A 384 -12.62 -9.70 39.67
CA ASN A 384 -13.73 -10.31 38.95
C ASN A 384 -14.06 -9.55 37.66
N ARG A 385 -14.98 -10.10 36.86
CA ARG A 385 -15.38 -9.51 35.57
C ARG A 385 -15.73 -8.02 35.65
N THR A 386 -16.59 -7.62 36.59
CA THR A 386 -17.07 -6.23 36.69
C THR A 386 -15.96 -5.29 37.18
N GLN A 387 -15.11 -5.74 38.10
CA GLN A 387 -13.95 -5.00 38.58
C GLN A 387 -12.95 -4.74 37.44
N VAL A 388 -12.66 -5.74 36.63
CA VAL A 388 -11.76 -5.63 35.46
C VAL A 388 -12.35 -4.71 34.39
N GLU A 389 -13.63 -4.85 34.06
CA GLU A 389 -14.32 -3.95 33.12
C GLU A 389 -14.26 -2.49 33.61
N ASN A 390 -14.61 -2.26 34.88
CA ASN A 390 -14.59 -0.93 35.49
C ASN A 390 -13.18 -0.32 35.52
N TYR A 391 -12.13 -1.14 35.62
CA TYR A 391 -10.76 -0.67 35.63
C TYR A 391 -10.33 -0.04 34.29
N CYS A 392 -10.90 -0.51 33.18
CA CYS A 392 -10.67 0.03 31.85
C CYS A 392 -11.59 1.22 31.50
N VAL A 393 -12.46 1.64 32.42
CA VAL A 393 -13.31 2.83 32.25
C VAL A 393 -12.62 4.06 32.87
N PRO A 394 -12.53 5.20 32.15
CA PRO A 394 -11.94 6.43 32.68
C PRO A 394 -12.65 6.92 33.96
N LEU A 395 -11.87 7.47 34.90
CA LEU A 395 -12.42 8.08 36.13
C LEU A 395 -13.12 9.42 35.83
N GLY A 396 -14.23 9.70 36.54
CA GLY A 396 -14.91 11.01 36.56
C GLY A 396 -15.67 11.41 35.30
N ASP A 397 -16.03 12.71 35.23
CA ASP A 397 -16.83 13.38 34.18
C ASP A 397 -16.20 13.32 32.76
N THR A 398 -14.98 12.80 32.67
CA THR A 398 -14.30 12.46 31.42
C THR A 398 -14.99 11.35 30.62
N SER A 399 -15.94 10.62 31.20
CA SER A 399 -16.82 9.68 30.49
C SER A 399 -17.81 10.39 29.55
N LEU A 400 -18.15 11.66 29.80
CA LEU A 400 -19.14 12.42 29.04
C LEU A 400 -18.56 13.20 27.86
N LYS A 401 -17.25 13.45 27.82
CA LYS A 401 -16.59 14.02 26.63
C LYS A 401 -16.37 12.92 25.61
N ARG A 402 -17.41 12.66 24.79
CA ARG A 402 -17.31 11.83 23.58
C ARG A 402 -16.18 12.37 22.70
N ARG A 403 -14.99 11.77 22.82
CA ARG A 403 -13.87 12.05 21.91
C ARG A 403 -14.29 11.57 20.52
N SER A 404 -13.79 12.25 19.49
CA SER A 404 -13.96 11.77 18.12
C SER A 404 -13.52 10.30 18.05
N PRO A 405 -14.34 9.39 17.50
CA PRO A 405 -14.00 7.96 17.38
C PRO A 405 -12.75 7.72 16.54
N TRP A 406 -12.29 8.75 15.82
CA TRP A 406 -11.12 8.74 14.98
C TRP A 406 -9.83 9.15 15.73
N GLY A 407 -9.90 9.60 16.98
CA GLY A 407 -8.73 10.08 17.71
C GLY A 407 -8.15 11.40 17.17
N PRO A 408 -7.12 11.96 17.81
CA PRO A 408 -6.48 13.21 17.38
C PRO A 408 -5.65 13.01 16.10
N ASP A 409 -5.46 14.10 15.35
CA ASP A 409 -4.52 14.21 14.23
C ASP A 409 -4.77 13.31 13.01
N VAL A 410 -5.96 12.70 12.87
CA VAL A 410 -6.31 11.91 11.67
C VAL A 410 -6.23 12.76 10.40
N LEU A 411 -6.85 13.94 10.40
CA LEU A 411 -6.83 14.83 9.23
C LEU A 411 -5.41 15.30 8.90
N SER A 412 -4.60 15.60 9.92
CA SER A 412 -3.20 16.00 9.73
C SER A 412 -2.38 14.88 9.05
N ARG A 413 -2.57 13.62 9.47
CA ARG A 413 -1.92 12.47 8.83
C ARG A 413 -2.35 12.29 7.37
N VAL A 414 -3.64 12.43 7.09
CA VAL A 414 -4.18 12.37 5.71
C VAL A 414 -3.56 13.46 4.85
N VAL A 415 -3.57 14.72 5.32
CA VAL A 415 -3.02 15.87 4.58
C VAL A 415 -1.52 15.71 4.31
N ILE A 416 -0.73 15.33 5.32
CA ILE A 416 0.72 15.13 5.16
C ILE A 416 1.00 13.97 4.19
N ALA A 417 0.26 12.85 4.30
CA ALA A 417 0.41 11.72 3.39
C ALA A 417 0.05 12.10 1.94
N SER A 418 -1.02 12.87 1.74
CA SER A 418 -1.41 13.39 0.42
C SER A 418 -0.36 14.33 -0.16
N ALA A 419 0.21 15.23 0.65
CA ALA A 419 1.27 16.14 0.20
C ALA A 419 2.52 15.38 -0.25
N ILE A 420 2.96 14.36 0.51
CA ILE A 420 4.09 13.48 0.13
C ILE A 420 3.76 12.72 -1.16
N ALA A 421 2.54 12.18 -1.28
CA ALA A 421 2.11 11.43 -2.46
C ALA A 421 2.08 12.28 -3.74
N LEU A 422 1.49 13.47 -3.68
CA LEU A 422 1.45 14.40 -4.80
C LEU A 422 2.85 14.94 -5.14
N GLY A 423 3.67 15.20 -4.11
CA GLY A 423 5.05 15.65 -4.29
C GLY A 423 5.90 14.62 -5.04
N LEU A 424 5.83 13.34 -4.66
CA LEU A 424 6.54 12.29 -5.38
C LEU A 424 5.99 12.12 -6.79
N GLN A 425 4.66 12.04 -6.95
CA GLN A 425 4.04 11.80 -8.25
C GLN A 425 4.36 12.91 -9.26
N TRP A 426 4.09 14.16 -8.90
CA TRP A 426 4.32 15.28 -9.81
C TRP A 426 5.80 15.67 -9.89
N GLY A 427 6.61 15.31 -8.89
CA GLY A 427 8.07 15.39 -8.98
C GLY A 427 8.62 14.52 -10.12
N THR A 428 8.19 13.27 -10.20
CA THR A 428 8.69 12.32 -11.21
C THR A 428 7.99 12.46 -12.56
N THR A 429 6.66 12.48 -12.57
CA THR A 429 5.87 12.62 -13.80
C THR A 429 6.00 14.02 -14.40
N GLY A 430 6.07 15.06 -13.56
CA GLY A 430 6.30 16.44 -14.02
C GLY A 430 7.69 16.61 -14.62
N ALA A 431 8.73 16.02 -14.03
CA ALA A 431 10.06 16.00 -14.64
C ALA A 431 10.05 15.30 -16.01
N ALA A 432 9.43 14.11 -16.11
CA ALA A 432 9.29 13.40 -17.38
C ALA A 432 8.53 14.21 -18.44
N MET A 433 7.46 14.91 -18.02
CA MET A 433 6.71 15.83 -18.88
C MET A 433 7.57 16.99 -19.37
N ILE A 434 8.30 17.66 -18.47
CA ILE A 434 9.17 18.81 -18.80
C ILE A 434 10.25 18.40 -19.80
N ILE A 435 10.91 17.25 -19.56
CA ILE A 435 11.94 16.71 -20.47
C ILE A 435 11.37 16.62 -21.88
N VAL A 436 10.22 15.96 -22.05
CA VAL A 436 9.59 15.77 -23.37
C VAL A 436 9.01 17.07 -23.94
N TRP A 437 8.52 17.99 -23.11
CA TRP A 437 7.95 19.25 -23.56
C TRP A 437 8.96 20.13 -24.30
N PHE A 438 10.22 20.10 -23.88
CA PHE A 438 11.31 20.89 -24.47
C PHE A 438 12.13 20.11 -25.52
N THR A 439 11.72 18.90 -25.88
CA THR A 439 12.28 18.19 -27.06
C THR A 439 11.85 18.90 -28.35
N PRO A 440 12.61 18.76 -29.47
CA PRO A 440 12.68 19.79 -30.53
C PRO A 440 11.35 20.23 -31.16
N THR A 441 10.29 19.42 -31.10
CA THR A 441 8.93 19.91 -31.33
C THR A 441 8.34 20.37 -30.00
N THR A 442 8.50 21.64 -29.65
CA THR A 442 8.01 22.15 -28.36
C THR A 442 6.49 22.09 -28.28
N GLY A 443 5.96 21.71 -27.11
CA GLY A 443 4.53 21.69 -26.84
C GLY A 443 3.98 20.34 -26.42
N LEU A 444 2.65 20.22 -26.48
CA LEU A 444 1.94 19.02 -26.05
C LEU A 444 1.93 17.99 -27.20
N GLY A 445 2.87 17.05 -27.15
CA GLY A 445 2.90 15.87 -28.03
C GLY A 445 2.17 14.68 -27.41
N CYS A 446 2.07 13.58 -28.16
CA CYS A 446 1.44 12.34 -27.67
C CYS A 446 2.10 11.79 -26.39
N ARG A 447 3.42 11.98 -26.24
CA ARG A 447 4.19 11.48 -25.09
C ARG A 447 4.00 12.34 -23.84
N SER A 448 4.17 13.66 -23.96
CA SER A 448 3.91 14.57 -22.84
C SER A 448 2.44 14.52 -22.44
N GLY A 449 1.51 14.40 -23.40
CA GLY A 449 0.11 14.12 -23.15
C GLY A 449 -0.14 12.80 -22.41
N ALA A 450 0.53 11.71 -22.78
CA ALA A 450 0.42 10.42 -22.08
C ALA A 450 0.93 10.49 -20.64
N TYR A 451 2.03 11.20 -20.37
CA TYR A 451 2.54 11.41 -19.01
C TYR A 451 1.60 12.26 -18.18
N ILE A 452 1.03 13.33 -18.75
CA ILE A 452 -0.01 14.14 -18.08
C ILE A 452 -1.23 13.27 -17.77
N LEU A 453 -1.69 12.45 -18.71
CA LEU A 453 -2.82 11.56 -18.50
C LEU A 453 -2.56 10.55 -17.37
N TYR A 454 -1.37 9.95 -17.34
CA TYR A 454 -0.95 9.06 -16.26
C TYR A 454 -0.90 9.79 -14.90
N GLY A 455 -0.30 10.98 -14.88
CA GLY A 455 -0.24 11.86 -13.71
C GLY A 455 -1.61 12.21 -13.16
N ALA A 456 -2.51 12.66 -14.04
CA ALA A 456 -3.87 13.05 -13.73
C ALA A 456 -4.70 11.85 -13.27
N ALA A 457 -4.66 10.71 -13.96
CA ALA A 457 -5.38 9.51 -13.57
C ALA A 457 -4.97 9.03 -12.18
N SER A 458 -3.67 9.03 -11.86
CA SER A 458 -3.20 8.68 -10.52
C SER A 458 -3.65 9.67 -9.45
N THR A 459 -3.73 10.97 -9.78
CA THR A 459 -4.25 12.02 -8.89
C THR A 459 -5.76 11.85 -8.63
N VAL A 460 -6.55 11.56 -9.67
CA VAL A 460 -8.00 11.30 -9.55
C VAL A 460 -8.27 10.09 -8.63
N CYS A 461 -7.44 9.05 -8.71
CA CYS A 461 -7.53 7.91 -7.79
C CYS A 461 -7.32 8.33 -6.32
N LEU A 462 -6.40 9.26 -6.05
CA LEU A 462 -6.21 9.81 -4.71
C LEU A 462 -7.44 10.63 -4.29
N ASP A 463 -7.95 11.50 -5.15
CA ASP A 463 -9.11 12.35 -4.86
C ASP A 463 -10.34 11.51 -4.51
N ALA A 464 -10.60 10.44 -5.27
CA ALA A 464 -11.67 9.49 -4.98
C ALA A 464 -11.49 8.83 -3.60
N THR A 465 -10.26 8.45 -3.26
CA THR A 465 -9.93 7.86 -1.95
C THR A 465 -10.16 8.85 -0.81
N LEU A 466 -9.73 10.10 -0.98
CA LEU A 466 -9.92 11.17 0.01
C LEU A 466 -11.40 11.51 0.20
N ALA A 467 -12.18 11.58 -0.88
CA ALA A 467 -13.61 11.83 -0.81
C ALA A 467 -14.34 10.77 0.04
N VAL A 468 -13.95 9.50 -0.11
CA VAL A 468 -14.49 8.40 0.71
C VAL A 468 -14.10 8.57 2.19
N GLN A 469 -12.82 8.82 2.48
CA GLN A 469 -12.35 8.99 3.87
C GLN A 469 -12.97 10.22 4.56
N LEU A 470 -13.14 11.34 3.84
CA LEU A 470 -13.81 12.54 4.34
C LEU A 470 -15.31 12.30 4.58
N SER A 471 -15.95 11.49 3.75
CA SER A 471 -17.36 11.09 3.95
C SER A 471 -17.56 10.27 5.24
N PHE A 472 -16.61 9.39 5.57
CA PHE A 472 -16.66 8.62 6.82
C PHE A 472 -16.37 9.48 8.06
N THR A 473 -15.37 10.36 7.97
CA THR A 473 -15.01 11.23 9.11
C THR A 473 -16.07 12.28 9.41
N SER A 474 -16.74 12.83 8.39
CA SER A 474 -17.82 13.80 8.54
C SER A 474 -19.12 13.22 9.11
N ARG A 475 -19.44 11.95 8.80
CA ARG A 475 -20.70 11.34 9.27
C ARG A 475 -20.66 10.91 10.73
N GLY A 476 -19.50 10.80 11.38
CA GLY A 476 -19.39 10.42 12.80
C GLY A 476 -20.01 9.05 13.14
N ASP A 477 -20.46 8.30 12.14
CA ASP A 477 -21.29 7.11 12.28
C ASP A 477 -20.49 5.85 11.99
N ASN A 478 -20.87 4.80 12.70
CA ASN A 478 -20.34 3.45 12.59
C ASN A 478 -20.31 3.00 11.12
N PRO A 479 -19.16 2.54 10.56
CA PRO A 479 -19.03 2.16 9.14
C PRO A 479 -19.97 1.03 8.69
N SER A 480 -20.72 0.42 9.61
CA SER A 480 -21.62 -0.70 9.36
C SER A 480 -22.98 -0.36 8.74
N ARG A 481 -23.34 0.92 8.52
CA ARG A 481 -24.75 1.23 8.17
C ARG A 481 -25.09 1.98 6.88
N ASN A 482 -24.22 2.65 6.13
CA ASN A 482 -24.72 3.38 4.94
C ASN A 482 -23.67 3.57 3.84
N LEU A 483 -23.73 2.74 2.78
CA LEU A 483 -22.91 2.90 1.57
C LEU A 483 -23.70 2.67 0.26
N GLN A 484 -24.91 3.23 0.18
CA GLN A 484 -25.66 3.30 -1.09
C GLN A 484 -25.21 4.43 -2.03
N ALA A 485 -24.19 5.23 -1.68
CA ALA A 485 -23.92 6.50 -2.37
C ALA A 485 -22.72 6.54 -3.33
N LEU A 486 -21.94 5.48 -3.54
CA LEU A 486 -20.75 5.53 -4.43
C LEU A 486 -20.70 4.35 -5.39
N CYS A 487 -21.75 4.23 -6.20
CA CYS A 487 -21.80 3.38 -7.37
C CYS A 487 -21.47 4.22 -8.61
N MET A 488 -20.18 4.44 -8.93
CA MET A 488 -19.79 4.98 -10.26
C MET A 488 -18.32 4.76 -10.67
N VAL A 489 -17.53 3.89 -10.02
CA VAL A 489 -16.20 3.50 -10.56
C VAL A 489 -15.90 2.00 -10.51
N LYS A 490 -16.84 1.15 -10.06
CA LYS A 490 -16.74 -0.31 -10.25
C LYS A 490 -17.46 -0.67 -11.56
N VAL A 491 -16.71 -0.74 -12.66
CA VAL A 491 -17.15 -1.46 -13.86
C VAL A 491 -17.58 -2.86 -13.42
N CYS A 492 -18.83 -3.17 -13.76
CA CYS A 492 -19.63 -4.31 -13.34
C CYS A 492 -18.86 -5.59 -13.06
N THR A 493 -19.06 -6.17 -11.88
CA THR A 493 -19.42 -7.59 -11.75
C THR A 493 -20.01 -7.83 -10.36
N ALA A 494 -21.26 -8.31 -10.35
CA ALA A 494 -21.99 -8.79 -9.19
C ALA A 494 -22.17 -10.33 -9.32
N PRO A 495 -22.68 -11.04 -8.30
CA PRO A 495 -21.88 -11.97 -7.50
C PRO A 495 -22.44 -13.40 -7.54
N LEU A 496 -21.75 -14.40 -6.94
CA LEU A 496 -22.36 -15.59 -6.30
C LEU A 496 -21.30 -16.62 -5.83
N ASP A 497 -20.92 -16.45 -4.56
CA ASP A 497 -20.92 -17.38 -3.41
C ASP A 497 -20.62 -18.88 -3.53
N ARG A 498 -19.91 -19.31 -2.48
CA ARG A 498 -19.87 -20.63 -1.78
C ARG A 498 -19.30 -21.81 -2.58
N LEU A 499 -18.27 -22.52 -2.12
CA LEU A 499 -18.04 -23.05 -0.79
C LEU A 499 -16.61 -23.62 -0.69
N SER A 500 -16.12 -23.57 0.54
CA SER A 500 -14.80 -23.88 1.05
C SER A 500 -14.43 -25.38 1.11
N SER A 501 -13.10 -25.57 1.24
CA SER A 501 -12.40 -26.60 2.02
C SER A 501 -11.75 -27.74 1.23
N LEU A 502 -10.42 -27.84 1.32
CA LEU A 502 -9.76 -28.99 1.96
C LEU A 502 -8.25 -28.75 2.17
N ARG A 503 -7.90 -28.87 3.45
CA ARG A 503 -6.61 -28.98 4.14
C ARG A 503 -5.59 -29.94 3.49
N LYS A 504 -4.28 -29.61 3.54
CA LYS A 504 -3.21 -30.49 4.09
C LYS A 504 -1.84 -29.83 4.27
N ASP A 505 -1.22 -30.30 5.35
CA ASP A 505 -0.05 -29.92 6.14
C ASP A 505 1.32 -30.33 5.50
N PRO A 506 2.49 -30.04 6.10
CA PRO A 506 3.66 -29.47 5.43
C PRO A 506 4.88 -30.41 5.57
N ARG A 507 6.08 -29.96 5.17
CA ARG A 507 7.34 -30.41 5.78
C ARG A 507 8.51 -29.54 5.32
N ASN A 508 9.19 -28.92 6.31
CA ASN A 508 10.65 -28.77 6.50
C ASN A 508 11.47 -28.12 5.36
N ILE A 509 12.43 -27.20 5.56
CA ILE A 509 13.52 -27.07 6.55
C ILE A 509 14.02 -25.60 6.48
N GLU A 510 14.39 -24.95 7.59
CA GLU A 510 15.42 -23.91 7.52
C GLU A 510 16.23 -23.78 8.83
N ARG A 511 17.54 -23.63 8.68
CA ARG A 511 18.54 -23.46 9.75
C ARG A 511 18.75 -21.97 10.02
N ARG A 512 18.94 -21.66 11.31
CA ARG A 512 19.34 -20.36 11.87
C ARG A 512 20.74 -19.92 11.40
N LEU A 513 20.91 -18.61 11.26
CA LEU A 513 22.16 -17.89 11.52
C LEU A 513 21.79 -16.50 12.05
N ASP A 514 22.19 -16.24 13.30
CA ASP A 514 21.97 -15.00 14.05
C ASP A 514 22.98 -13.93 13.64
N TYR A 515 22.53 -12.68 13.40
CA TYR A 515 23.37 -11.48 13.45
C TYR A 515 22.56 -10.27 13.97
N PRO A 516 23.19 -9.34 14.70
CA PRO A 516 22.49 -8.35 15.53
C PRO A 516 21.99 -7.13 14.73
N LEU A 517 20.81 -6.66 15.11
CA LEU A 517 20.10 -5.49 14.61
C LEU A 517 20.69 -4.17 15.17
N VAL A 518 20.82 -3.15 14.32
CA VAL A 518 21.13 -1.76 14.70
C VAL A 518 19.88 -0.89 14.46
N PRO A 519 19.45 -0.04 15.42
CA PRO A 519 18.29 0.82 15.24
C PRO A 519 18.64 2.06 14.38
N VAL A 520 17.89 2.28 13.32
CA VAL A 520 18.07 3.39 12.37
C VAL A 520 17.22 4.61 12.78
N SER A 521 17.88 5.78 12.86
CA SER A 521 17.31 7.08 13.23
C SER A 521 16.70 7.83 12.03
N ILE A 522 15.66 8.65 12.30
CA ILE A 522 14.88 9.50 11.38
C ILE A 522 15.72 10.32 10.38
N ARG A 523 16.98 10.62 10.69
CA ARG A 523 17.91 11.30 9.76
C ARG A 523 18.19 10.49 8.49
N GLN A 524 18.24 9.17 8.59
CA GLN A 524 18.50 8.30 7.43
C GLN A 524 17.28 8.21 6.50
N LEU A 525 16.06 8.21 7.07
CA LEU A 525 14.81 8.23 6.30
C LEU A 525 14.64 9.51 5.46
N PHE A 526 15.01 10.68 6.01
CA PHE A 526 14.97 11.95 5.25
C PHE A 526 16.08 12.05 4.19
N GLN A 527 17.27 11.48 4.46
CA GLN A 527 18.34 11.44 3.45
C GLN A 527 18.05 10.49 2.29
N SER A 528 17.28 9.41 2.50
CA SER A 528 16.92 8.46 1.44
C SER A 528 15.69 8.85 0.61
N MET A 529 14.93 9.89 1.00
CA MET A 529 13.79 10.40 0.24
C MET A 529 14.10 11.69 -0.56
N LEU A 530 15.26 12.30 -0.32
CA LEU A 530 15.72 13.54 -0.98
C LEU A 530 16.95 13.32 -1.90
N LEU A 531 17.32 12.06 -2.11
CA LEU A 531 18.28 11.58 -3.11
C LEU A 531 17.56 10.55 -3.96
#